data_AF-A0A1M3MTK8-F1
#
_entry.id   AF-A0A1M3MTK8-F1
#
_cell.length_a   1.000
_cell.length_b   1.000
_cell.length_c   1.000
_cell.angle_alpha   90.00
_cell.angle_beta   90.00
_cell.angle_gamma   90.00
#
_symmetry.space_group_name_H-M   'P 1'
#
loop_
_entity.id
_entity.type
_entity.pdbx_description
1 polymer ?
#
loop_
_entity_poly.entity_id
_entity_poly.type
_entity_poly.pdbx_seq_one_letter_code
_entity_poly.pdbx_strand_id
1 'polypeptide(L)'
;MSSAYRSAYHHLVGVRLAEMKLARETVEPLLPRLRSIRAARIARALAGGVGIAGAIMTAVCACLDGYGVTYALLGSGAAALTTYVLARLLFAFGGAHEWTLPKLTGELDADLSRIESSNPFRPIARDLQALEVWSTTLPLAALSLLMPLTLHYGALALVAQTSPASFAGWIRISLVIVGHAHLALAGLAVAFGRKLTKLTGEGIASLPIHRAWARTWAITNAVSAVPGLLLLAVPPVLTAITGLAFIPFMFVFMRRRLMNERSAIELAEEATTARIAADAGAQLEALAEVDWAEVAAPEAPALRALRG
;
A
#
# COMPACT_ATOMS: atom_id res chain seq x y z
N MET A 1 27.82 33.75 21.91
CA MET A 1 26.80 34.04 20.87
C MET A 1 26.36 35.49 21.03
N SER A 2 26.31 36.26 19.94
CA SER A 2 25.76 37.62 19.96
C SER A 2 24.25 37.58 20.27
N SER A 3 23.70 38.66 20.84
CA SER A 3 22.25 38.78 21.10
C SER A 3 21.42 38.59 19.82
N ALA A 4 21.93 39.09 18.69
CA ALA A 4 21.32 38.93 17.36
C ALA A 4 21.19 37.45 16.95
N TYR A 5 22.22 36.63 17.17
CA TYR A 5 22.17 35.19 16.84
C TYR A 5 21.14 34.45 17.69
N ARG A 6 21.05 34.78 18.98
CA ARG A 6 20.05 34.19 19.88
C ARG A 6 18.62 34.57 19.47
N SER A 7 18.39 35.82 19.07
CA SER A 7 17.09 36.29 18.56
C SER A 7 16.68 35.56 17.27
N ALA A 8 17.60 35.46 16.30
CA ALA A 8 17.35 34.73 15.05
C ALA A 8 17.05 33.25 15.29
N TYR A 9 17.77 32.61 16.21
CA TYR A 9 17.53 31.22 16.58
C TYR A 9 16.12 31.02 17.15
N HIS A 10 15.71 31.80 18.15
CA HIS A 10 14.39 31.67 18.76
C HIS A 10 13.27 31.91 17.76
N HIS A 11 13.44 32.87 16.85
CA HIS A 11 12.45 33.14 15.81
C HIS A 11 12.36 31.97 14.82
N LEU A 12 13.45 31.58 14.16
CA LEU A 12 13.42 30.59 13.09
C LEU A 12 13.00 29.21 13.61
N VAL A 13 13.58 28.78 14.72
CA VAL A 13 13.24 27.50 15.36
C VAL A 13 11.81 27.54 15.90
N GLY A 14 11.38 28.67 16.47
CA GLY A 14 10.01 28.87 16.97
C GLY A 14 8.97 28.72 15.86
N VAL A 15 9.16 29.38 14.72
CA VAL A 15 8.29 29.28 13.54
C VAL A 15 8.21 27.84 13.04
N ARG A 16 9.36 27.18 12.83
CA ARG A 16 9.37 25.79 12.36
C ARG A 16 8.71 24.81 13.33
N LEU A 17 8.87 25.01 14.64
CA LEU A 17 8.15 24.21 15.64
C LEU A 17 6.64 24.47 15.62
N ALA A 18 6.21 25.71 15.38
CA ALA A 18 4.80 26.04 15.23
C ALA A 18 4.20 25.39 13.98
N GLU A 19 4.88 25.48 12.83
CA GLU A 19 4.49 24.80 11.59
C GLU A 19 4.37 23.28 11.79
N MET A 20 5.32 22.67 12.49
CA MET A 20 5.30 21.23 12.77
C MET A 20 4.14 20.84 13.70
N LYS A 21 3.84 21.65 14.73
CA LYS A 21 2.67 21.44 15.60
C LYS A 21 1.37 21.55 14.80
N LEU A 22 1.27 22.57 13.94
CA LEU A 22 0.12 22.77 13.07
C LEU A 22 -0.06 21.62 12.08
N ALA A 23 1.03 21.13 11.48
CA ALA A 23 1.02 19.96 10.62
C ALA A 23 0.49 18.73 11.38
N ARG A 24 0.93 18.53 12.62
CA ARG A 24 0.42 17.46 13.49
C ARG A 24 -1.08 17.60 13.75
N GLU A 25 -1.54 18.78 14.16
CA GLU A 25 -2.96 19.05 14.40
C GLU A 25 -3.82 18.81 13.15
N THR A 26 -3.27 19.09 11.98
CA THR A 26 -3.94 18.86 10.69
C THR A 26 -4.01 17.37 10.33
N VAL A 27 -2.96 16.61 10.63
CA VAL A 27 -2.88 15.17 10.34
C VAL A 27 -3.64 14.34 11.38
N GLU A 28 -3.75 14.79 12.63
CA GLU A 28 -4.36 14.04 13.75
C GLU A 28 -5.76 13.48 13.41
N PRO A 29 -6.71 14.24 12.82
CA PRO A 29 -8.03 13.73 12.43
C PRO A 29 -7.96 12.68 11.31
N LEU A 30 -6.90 12.68 10.51
CA LEU A 30 -6.70 11.77 9.38
C LEU A 30 -5.95 10.50 9.79
N LEU A 31 -5.32 10.47 10.97
CA LEU A 31 -4.56 9.32 11.48
C LEU A 31 -5.37 8.02 11.51
N PRO A 32 -6.65 7.97 11.96
CA PRO A 32 -7.43 6.74 11.93
C PRO A 32 -7.56 6.14 10.53
N ARG A 33 -7.72 6.99 9.50
CA ARG A 33 -7.82 6.56 8.10
C ARG A 33 -6.48 6.04 7.58
N LEU A 34 -5.38 6.76 7.84
CA LEU A 34 -4.04 6.33 7.44
C LEU A 34 -3.62 5.02 8.13
N ARG A 35 -3.94 4.86 9.42
CA ARG A 35 -3.75 3.61 10.17
C ARG A 35 -4.56 2.45 9.58
N SER A 36 -5.81 2.69 9.22
CA SER A 36 -6.67 1.70 8.55
C SER A 36 -6.08 1.25 7.20
N ILE A 37 -5.53 2.17 6.41
CA ILE A 37 -4.84 1.85 5.14
C ILE A 37 -3.59 1.00 5.43
N ARG A 38 -2.76 1.39 6.41
CA ARG A 38 -1.57 0.64 6.81
C ARG A 38 -1.92 -0.78 7.24
N ALA A 39 -2.88 -0.94 8.15
CA ALA A 39 -3.36 -2.23 8.64
C ALA A 39 -3.85 -3.11 7.48
N ALA A 40 -4.63 -2.54 6.56
CA ALA A 40 -5.12 -3.27 5.39
C ALA A 40 -3.97 -3.69 4.44
N ARG A 41 -2.94 -2.84 4.24
CA ARG A 41 -1.77 -3.17 3.41
C ARG A 41 -0.98 -4.33 4.02
N ILE A 42 -0.69 -4.29 5.32
CA ILE A 42 -0.02 -5.38 6.04
C ILE A 42 -0.85 -6.67 5.94
N ALA A 43 -2.15 -6.60 6.24
CA ALA A 43 -3.04 -7.76 6.20
C ALA A 43 -3.07 -8.44 4.83
N ARG A 44 -3.14 -7.66 3.73
CA ARG A 44 -3.10 -8.22 2.37
C ARG A 44 -1.75 -8.81 2.00
N ALA A 45 -0.64 -8.18 2.43
CA ALA A 45 0.68 -8.71 2.17
C ALA A 45 0.86 -10.06 2.87
N LEU A 46 0.48 -10.16 4.15
CA LEU A 46 0.52 -11.40 4.93
C LEU A 46 -0.40 -12.47 4.34
N ALA A 47 -1.66 -12.13 4.04
CA ALA A 47 -2.61 -13.05 3.43
C ALA A 47 -2.16 -13.54 2.04
N GLY A 48 -1.57 -12.65 1.24
CA GLY A 48 -0.96 -13.02 -0.03
C GLY A 48 0.22 -13.98 0.15
N GLY A 49 1.08 -13.74 1.14
CA GLY A 49 2.17 -14.64 1.50
C GLY A 49 1.66 -16.04 1.92
N VAL A 50 0.66 -16.08 2.80
CA VAL A 50 -0.01 -17.34 3.22
C VAL A 50 -0.64 -18.06 2.02
N GLY A 51 -1.30 -17.34 1.12
CA GLY A 51 -1.87 -17.93 -0.09
C GLY A 51 -0.82 -18.53 -1.02
N ILE A 52 0.33 -17.86 -1.21
CA ILE A 52 1.45 -18.41 -2.00
C ILE A 52 2.02 -19.66 -1.32
N ALA A 53 2.27 -19.62 -0.01
CA ALA A 53 2.75 -20.77 0.74
C ALA A 53 1.77 -21.95 0.65
N GLY A 54 0.47 -21.67 0.72
CA GLY A 54 -0.59 -22.66 0.55
C GLY A 54 -0.65 -23.25 -0.87
N ALA A 55 -0.42 -22.44 -1.91
CA ALA A 55 -0.30 -22.92 -3.28
C ALA A 55 0.91 -23.87 -3.45
N ILE A 56 2.05 -23.52 -2.85
CA ILE A 56 3.24 -24.38 -2.82
C ILE A 56 2.94 -25.69 -2.09
N MET A 57 2.31 -25.62 -0.92
CA MET A 57 1.91 -26.81 -0.16
C MET A 57 0.96 -27.70 -0.97
N THR A 58 -0.02 -27.11 -1.65
CA THR A 58 -0.94 -27.84 -2.55
C THR A 58 -0.16 -28.56 -3.65
N ALA A 59 0.82 -27.90 -4.29
CA ALA A 59 1.66 -28.53 -5.29
C ALA A 59 2.51 -29.68 -4.72
N VAL A 60 3.10 -29.50 -3.54
CA VAL A 60 3.87 -30.55 -2.85
C VAL A 60 2.99 -31.76 -2.51
N CYS A 61 1.81 -31.53 -1.94
CA CYS A 61 0.85 -32.61 -1.66
C CYS A 61 0.40 -33.36 -2.92
N ALA A 62 0.24 -32.65 -4.05
CA ALA A 62 -0.09 -33.26 -5.33
C ALA A 62 1.02 -34.20 -5.84
N CYS A 63 2.28 -33.90 -5.55
CA CYS A 63 3.43 -34.70 -5.98
C CYS A 63 3.68 -35.94 -5.10
N LEU A 64 3.43 -35.86 -3.79
CA LEU A 64 3.84 -36.92 -2.85
C LEU A 64 2.85 -38.10 -2.77
N ASP A 65 1.57 -37.84 -2.47
CA ASP A 65 0.61 -38.94 -2.24
C ASP A 65 -0.84 -38.58 -2.65
N GLY A 66 -1.10 -37.32 -3.02
CA GLY A 66 -2.40 -36.85 -3.52
C GLY A 66 -3.53 -36.80 -2.49
N TYR A 67 -3.50 -37.66 -1.46
CA TYR A 67 -4.43 -37.59 -0.34
C TYR A 67 -4.30 -36.23 0.36
N GLY A 68 -5.43 -35.56 0.56
CA GLY A 68 -5.42 -34.26 1.23
C GLY A 68 -5.21 -33.05 0.32
N VAL A 69 -4.85 -33.20 -0.97
CA VAL A 69 -4.52 -32.04 -1.83
C VAL A 69 -5.67 -31.06 -2.00
N THR A 70 -6.91 -31.54 -2.12
CA THR A 70 -8.10 -30.67 -2.18
C THR A 70 -8.33 -29.95 -0.86
N TYR A 71 -8.08 -30.61 0.28
CA TYR A 71 -8.15 -29.96 1.59
C TYR A 71 -7.02 -28.94 1.78
N ALA A 72 -5.83 -29.20 1.25
CA ALA A 72 -4.74 -28.22 1.23
C ALA A 72 -5.12 -26.98 0.40
N LEU A 73 -5.73 -27.16 -0.78
CA LEU A 73 -6.23 -26.07 -1.62
C LEU A 73 -7.28 -25.21 -0.88
N LEU A 74 -8.32 -25.84 -0.34
CA LEU A 74 -9.40 -25.13 0.36
C LEU A 74 -8.91 -24.50 1.66
N GLY A 75 -8.11 -25.24 2.43
CA GLY A 75 -7.47 -24.80 3.65
C GLY A 75 -6.55 -23.60 3.42
N SER A 76 -5.85 -23.55 2.29
CA SER A 76 -5.01 -22.39 1.91
C SER A 76 -5.84 -21.13 1.70
N GLY A 77 -6.99 -21.24 1.03
CA GLY A 77 -7.93 -20.13 0.85
C GLY A 77 -8.50 -19.64 2.18
N ALA A 78 -8.97 -20.57 3.01
CA ALA A 78 -9.49 -20.27 4.34
C ALA A 78 -8.43 -19.64 5.25
N ALA A 79 -7.21 -20.17 5.25
CA ALA A 79 -6.08 -19.64 6.00
C ALA A 79 -5.72 -18.22 5.55
N ALA A 80 -5.60 -17.97 4.24
CA ALA A 80 -5.31 -16.63 3.72
C ALA A 80 -6.40 -15.61 4.12
N LEU A 81 -7.68 -15.98 4.03
CA LEU A 81 -8.79 -15.13 4.46
C LEU A 81 -8.74 -14.86 5.98
N THR A 82 -8.48 -15.89 6.77
CA THR A 82 -8.36 -15.79 8.23
C THR A 82 -7.20 -14.89 8.62
N THR A 83 -6.03 -15.07 8.00
CA THR A 83 -4.86 -14.19 8.18
C THR A 83 -5.20 -12.75 7.83
N TYR A 84 -5.92 -12.49 6.74
CA TYR A 84 -6.34 -11.14 6.39
C TYR A 84 -7.21 -10.52 7.48
N VAL A 85 -8.24 -11.23 7.96
CA VAL A 85 -9.16 -10.72 8.99
C VAL A 85 -8.42 -10.48 10.30
N LEU A 86 -7.66 -11.47 10.79
CA LEU A 86 -6.93 -11.37 12.06
C LEU A 86 -5.86 -10.28 12.03
N ALA A 87 -5.05 -10.22 10.96
CA ALA A 87 -4.04 -9.18 10.81
C ALA A 87 -4.70 -7.80 10.73
N ARG A 88 -5.81 -7.66 9.99
CA ARG A 88 -6.52 -6.39 9.89
C ARG A 88 -7.04 -5.93 11.25
N LEU A 89 -7.61 -6.82 12.06
CA LEU A 89 -8.06 -6.50 13.41
C LEU A 89 -6.89 -6.15 14.32
N LEU A 90 -5.84 -6.98 14.35
CA LEU A 90 -4.66 -6.77 15.20
C LEU A 90 -3.98 -5.42 14.92
N PHE A 91 -3.79 -5.08 13.64
CA PHE A 91 -3.13 -3.83 13.24
C PHE A 91 -4.07 -2.61 13.18
N ALA A 92 -5.39 -2.79 13.22
CA ALA A 92 -6.33 -1.67 13.33
C ALA A 92 -6.26 -1.00 14.72
N PHE A 93 -5.94 -1.77 15.76
CA PHE A 93 -5.79 -1.28 17.14
C PHE A 93 -4.33 -1.02 17.53
N GLY A 94 -3.37 -1.50 16.73
CA GLY A 94 -1.94 -1.42 17.03
C GLY A 94 -1.34 -0.02 16.86
N GLY A 95 -1.03 0.62 17.99
CA GLY A 95 -0.04 1.70 18.12
C GLY A 95 -0.59 3.11 18.04
N ALA A 96 -0.57 3.81 19.18
CA ALA A 96 -0.40 5.26 19.15
C ALA A 96 1.00 5.52 18.58
N HIS A 97 1.09 6.18 17.43
CA HIS A 97 2.36 6.73 17.01
C HIS A 97 2.62 7.94 17.92
N GLU A 98 3.47 7.76 18.93
CA GLU A 98 3.88 8.87 19.77
C GLU A 98 4.84 9.75 18.97
N TRP A 99 4.30 10.87 18.50
CA TRP A 99 5.10 11.95 17.96
C TRP A 99 5.88 12.60 19.09
N THR A 100 7.17 12.31 19.16
CA THR A 100 8.07 13.02 20.06
C THR A 100 8.60 14.25 19.34
N LEU A 101 8.52 15.41 20.00
CA LEU A 101 9.17 16.62 19.49
C LEU A 101 10.68 16.39 19.46
N PRO A 102 11.39 16.81 18.41
CA PRO A 102 12.84 16.67 18.36
C PRO A 102 13.47 17.44 19.53
N LYS A 103 14.44 16.82 20.20
CA LYS A 103 15.25 17.50 21.22
C LYS A 103 16.17 18.50 20.52
N LEU A 104 16.02 19.78 20.85
CA LEU A 104 16.82 20.87 20.31
C LEU A 104 18.22 20.87 20.94
N THR A 105 19.26 21.16 20.17
CA THR A 105 20.65 21.25 20.63
C THR A 105 21.10 22.68 20.90
N GLY A 106 20.38 23.68 20.40
CA GLY A 106 20.80 25.08 20.42
C GLY A 106 21.67 25.47 19.21
N GLU A 107 21.90 24.55 18.27
CA GLU A 107 22.60 24.80 17.02
C GLU A 107 21.57 25.01 15.91
N LEU A 108 21.48 26.24 15.39
CA LEU A 108 20.41 26.65 14.47
C LEU A 108 20.23 25.70 13.28
N ASP A 109 21.31 25.44 12.53
CA ASP A 109 21.24 24.63 11.31
C ASP A 109 20.91 23.17 11.61
N ALA A 110 21.44 22.65 12.72
CA ALA A 110 21.16 21.28 13.16
C ALA A 110 19.70 21.13 13.61
N ASP A 111 19.17 22.11 14.34
CA ASP A 111 17.81 22.09 14.84
C ASP A 111 16.78 22.33 13.73
N LEU A 112 17.04 23.23 12.79
CA LEU A 112 16.21 23.40 11.59
C LEU A 112 16.18 22.11 10.77
N SER A 113 17.34 21.50 10.50
CA SER A 113 17.42 20.22 9.79
C SER A 113 16.67 19.09 10.52
N ARG A 114 16.74 19.05 11.86
CA ARG A 114 15.96 18.11 12.68
C ARG A 114 14.47 18.36 12.57
N ILE A 115 14.01 19.61 12.61
CA ILE A 115 12.58 19.92 12.51
C ILE A 115 12.06 19.61 11.10
N GLU A 116 12.79 19.98 10.06
CA GLU A 116 12.44 19.70 8.66
C GLU A 116 12.40 18.19 8.37
N SER A 117 13.32 17.43 8.97
CA SER A 117 13.30 15.95 8.89
C SER A 117 12.24 15.31 9.79
N SER A 118 11.71 16.02 10.79
CA SER A 118 10.65 15.59 11.71
C SER A 118 9.24 15.85 11.19
N ASN A 119 9.06 16.14 9.89
CA ASN A 119 7.73 16.27 9.28
C ASN A 119 6.90 15.01 9.63
N PRO A 120 5.75 15.18 10.32
CA PRO A 120 5.01 14.03 10.83
C PRO A 120 4.48 13.15 9.69
N PHE A 121 4.09 13.72 8.56
CA PHE A 121 3.50 12.96 7.48
C PHE A 121 4.51 12.08 6.72
N ARG A 122 5.76 12.52 6.58
CA ARG A 122 6.79 11.85 5.76
C ARG A 122 7.07 10.39 6.18
N PRO A 123 7.30 10.07 7.47
CA PRO A 123 7.49 8.68 7.90
C PRO A 123 6.28 7.80 7.58
N ILE A 124 5.05 8.29 7.79
CA ILE A 124 3.82 7.54 7.51
C ILE A 124 3.70 7.28 6.01
N ALA A 125 3.91 8.30 5.18
CA ALA A 125 3.84 8.17 3.72
C ALA A 125 4.88 7.16 3.20
N ARG A 126 6.12 7.24 3.69
CA ARG A 126 7.20 6.31 3.33
C ARG A 126 6.88 4.87 3.73
N ASP A 127 6.38 4.66 4.94
CA ASP A 127 5.96 3.34 5.43
C ASP A 127 4.83 2.75 4.58
N LEU A 128 3.82 3.57 4.27
CA LEU A 128 2.71 3.18 3.40
C LEU A 128 3.24 2.81 2.02
N GLN A 129 4.11 3.62 1.43
CA GLN A 129 4.70 3.39 0.11
C GLN A 129 5.54 2.10 0.08
N ALA A 130 6.33 1.82 1.12
CA ALA A 130 7.12 0.60 1.22
C ALA A 130 6.25 -0.67 1.22
N LEU A 131 5.08 -0.62 1.87
CA LEU A 131 4.11 -1.71 1.89
C LEU A 131 3.28 -1.84 0.61
N GLU A 132 3.27 -0.82 -0.24
CA GLU A 132 2.40 -0.75 -1.41
C GLU A 132 2.69 -1.88 -2.40
N VAL A 133 3.97 -2.14 -2.68
CA VAL A 133 4.39 -3.19 -3.62
C VAL A 133 3.90 -4.55 -3.13
N TRP A 134 4.26 -4.93 -1.91
CA TRP A 134 3.93 -6.25 -1.35
C TRP A 134 2.42 -6.46 -1.20
N SER A 135 1.72 -5.46 -0.69
CA SER A 135 0.25 -5.51 -0.51
C SER A 135 -0.52 -5.52 -1.84
N THR A 136 0.13 -5.21 -2.95
CA THR A 136 -0.43 -5.25 -4.30
C THR A 136 -0.06 -6.54 -5.02
N THR A 137 1.21 -6.94 -5.01
CA THR A 137 1.70 -8.06 -5.83
C THR A 137 1.43 -9.43 -5.22
N LEU A 138 1.59 -9.60 -3.90
CA LEU A 138 1.40 -10.89 -3.25
C LEU A 138 -0.03 -11.42 -3.36
N PRO A 139 -1.10 -10.64 -3.07
CA PRO A 139 -2.46 -11.14 -3.24
C PRO A 139 -2.80 -11.45 -4.71
N LEU A 140 -2.26 -10.69 -5.67
CA LEU A 140 -2.44 -11.00 -7.09
C LEU A 140 -1.79 -12.34 -7.48
N ALA A 141 -0.59 -12.61 -6.99
CA ALA A 141 0.09 -13.89 -7.20
C ALA A 141 -0.68 -15.04 -6.53
N ALA A 142 -1.08 -14.89 -5.27
CA ALA A 142 -1.84 -15.89 -4.53
C ALA A 142 -3.16 -16.25 -5.25
N LEU A 143 -3.94 -15.24 -5.66
CA LEU A 143 -5.18 -15.46 -6.41
C LEU A 143 -4.91 -16.16 -7.74
N SER A 144 -3.85 -15.78 -8.45
CA SER A 144 -3.48 -16.40 -9.73
C SER A 144 -3.11 -17.89 -9.61
N LEU A 145 -2.55 -18.29 -8.47
CA LEU A 145 -2.14 -19.67 -8.20
C LEU A 145 -3.28 -20.55 -7.67
N LEU A 146 -4.13 -19.99 -6.80
CA LEU A 146 -5.18 -20.76 -6.10
C LEU A 146 -6.53 -20.71 -6.83
N MET A 147 -6.95 -19.54 -7.31
CA MET A 147 -8.31 -19.30 -7.79
C MET A 147 -8.75 -20.23 -8.93
N PRO A 148 -7.91 -20.54 -9.95
CA PRO A 148 -8.34 -21.44 -11.02
C PRO A 148 -8.80 -22.81 -10.49
N LEU A 149 -7.99 -23.46 -9.67
CA LEU A 149 -8.31 -24.77 -9.09
C LEU A 149 -9.51 -24.69 -8.14
N THR A 150 -9.62 -23.61 -7.36
CA THR A 150 -10.77 -23.39 -6.47
C THR A 150 -12.08 -23.25 -7.25
N LEU A 151 -12.06 -22.52 -8.37
CA LEU A 151 -13.23 -22.36 -9.24
C LEU A 151 -13.61 -23.67 -9.92
N HIS A 152 -12.64 -24.45 -10.38
CA HIS A 152 -12.89 -25.79 -10.94
C HIS A 152 -13.53 -26.72 -9.93
N TYR A 153 -12.99 -26.77 -8.70
CA TYR A 153 -13.58 -27.56 -7.62
C TYR A 153 -15.02 -27.10 -7.33
N GLY A 154 -15.23 -25.79 -7.17
CA GLY A 154 -16.55 -25.23 -6.89
C GLY A 154 -17.57 -25.57 -7.98
N ALA A 155 -17.20 -25.44 -9.25
CA ALA A 155 -18.07 -25.78 -10.37
C ALA A 155 -18.42 -27.28 -10.39
N LEU A 156 -17.45 -28.17 -10.19
CA LEU A 156 -17.69 -29.62 -10.16
C LEU A 156 -18.47 -30.07 -8.92
N ALA A 157 -18.22 -29.45 -7.77
CA ALA A 157 -19.00 -29.71 -6.56
C ALA A 157 -20.47 -29.32 -6.76
N LEU A 158 -20.75 -28.21 -7.46
CA LEU A 158 -22.10 -27.75 -7.74
C LEU A 158 -22.82 -28.59 -8.81
N VAL A 159 -22.13 -28.96 -9.90
CA VAL A 159 -22.77 -29.61 -11.06
C VAL A 159 -22.74 -31.14 -10.97
N ALA A 160 -21.65 -31.71 -10.45
CA ALA A 160 -21.39 -33.16 -10.47
C ALA A 160 -21.31 -33.78 -9.07
N GLN A 161 -21.61 -33.03 -8.00
CA GLN A 161 -21.57 -33.49 -6.61
C GLN A 161 -20.25 -34.19 -6.24
N THR A 162 -19.15 -33.68 -6.81
CA THR A 162 -17.81 -34.27 -6.67
C THR A 162 -17.31 -34.11 -5.23
N SER A 163 -16.85 -35.20 -4.63
CA SER A 163 -16.27 -35.17 -3.28
C SER A 163 -14.84 -34.59 -3.31
N PRO A 164 -14.35 -33.96 -2.22
CA PRO A 164 -12.98 -33.46 -2.14
C PRO A 164 -11.92 -34.51 -2.51
N ALA A 165 -12.13 -35.77 -2.10
CA ALA A 165 -11.22 -36.87 -2.38
C ALA A 165 -11.13 -37.18 -3.89
N SER A 166 -12.27 -37.19 -4.59
CA SER A 166 -12.30 -37.46 -6.03
C SER A 166 -11.66 -36.35 -6.89
N PHE A 167 -11.65 -35.10 -6.40
CA PHE A 167 -11.00 -33.97 -7.09
C PHE A 167 -9.46 -34.00 -6.99
N ALA A 168 -8.89 -34.78 -6.07
CA ALA A 168 -7.45 -34.85 -5.88
C ALA A 168 -6.69 -35.31 -7.14
N GLY A 169 -7.21 -36.33 -7.83
CA GLY A 169 -6.62 -36.80 -9.09
C GLY A 169 -6.64 -35.72 -10.18
N TRP A 170 -7.72 -34.93 -10.23
CA TRP A 170 -7.86 -33.84 -11.18
C TRP A 170 -6.83 -32.72 -10.94
N ILE A 171 -6.55 -32.38 -9.67
CA ILE A 171 -5.50 -31.41 -9.31
C ILE A 171 -4.12 -31.91 -9.77
N ARG A 172 -3.80 -33.18 -9.55
CA ARG A 172 -2.49 -33.76 -9.94
C ARG A 172 -2.26 -33.68 -11.44
N ILE A 173 -3.26 -34.07 -12.22
CA ILE A 173 -3.22 -33.97 -13.69
C ILE A 173 -3.11 -32.51 -14.12
N SER A 174 -3.90 -31.63 -13.51
CA SER A 174 -3.89 -30.19 -13.83
C SER A 174 -2.57 -29.52 -13.50
N LEU A 175 -1.88 -29.92 -12.43
CA LEU A 175 -0.57 -29.39 -12.09
C LEU A 175 0.45 -29.62 -13.22
N VAL A 176 0.41 -30.78 -13.85
CA VAL A 176 1.29 -31.13 -14.98
C VAL A 176 0.87 -30.42 -16.26
N ILE A 177 -0.44 -30.39 -16.56
CA ILE A 177 -0.94 -29.89 -17.85
C ILE A 177 -1.06 -28.36 -17.88
N VAL A 178 -1.43 -27.71 -16.79
CA VAL A 178 -1.72 -26.26 -16.74
C VAL A 178 -0.99 -25.52 -15.62
N GLY A 179 -0.18 -26.19 -14.80
CA GLY A 179 0.56 -25.55 -13.71
C GLY A 179 1.50 -24.43 -14.20
N HIS A 180 2.13 -24.60 -15.36
CA HIS A 180 2.95 -23.56 -15.98
C HIS A 180 2.14 -22.33 -16.43
N ALA A 181 0.87 -22.51 -16.82
CA ALA A 181 -0.03 -21.39 -17.12
C ALA A 181 -0.39 -20.59 -15.87
N HIS A 182 -0.55 -21.25 -14.71
CA HIS A 182 -0.76 -20.56 -13.42
C HIS A 182 0.47 -19.73 -13.03
N LEU A 183 1.68 -20.26 -13.23
CA LEU A 183 2.93 -19.53 -12.99
C LEU A 183 3.05 -18.31 -13.92
N ALA A 184 2.73 -18.47 -15.21
CA ALA A 184 2.71 -17.35 -16.16
C ALA A 184 1.71 -16.27 -15.75
N LEU A 185 0.48 -16.67 -15.36
CA LEU A 185 -0.53 -15.75 -14.86
C LEU A 185 -0.06 -15.00 -13.61
N ALA A 186 0.52 -15.70 -12.63
CA ALA A 186 1.06 -15.10 -11.42
C ALA A 186 2.17 -14.08 -11.74
N GLY A 187 3.09 -14.43 -12.64
CA GLY A 187 4.15 -13.53 -13.10
C GLY A 187 3.61 -12.27 -13.77
N LEU A 188 2.64 -12.40 -14.67
CA LEU A 188 1.97 -11.27 -15.34
C LEU A 188 1.18 -10.41 -14.36
N ALA A 189 0.49 -11.01 -13.40
CA ALA A 189 -0.25 -10.30 -12.37
C ALA A 189 0.70 -9.52 -11.42
N VAL A 190 1.85 -10.09 -11.06
CA VAL A 190 2.91 -9.39 -10.31
C VAL A 190 3.48 -8.23 -11.12
N ALA A 191 3.75 -8.43 -12.42
CA ALA A 191 4.23 -7.36 -13.30
C ALA A 191 3.21 -6.21 -13.39
N PHE A 192 1.93 -6.53 -13.50
CA PHE A 192 0.84 -5.54 -13.44
C PHE A 192 0.81 -4.82 -12.09
N GLY A 193 0.88 -5.54 -10.97
CA GLY A 193 0.93 -4.94 -9.64
C GLY A 193 2.11 -3.97 -9.46
N ARG A 194 3.31 -4.37 -9.88
CA ARG A 194 4.51 -3.51 -9.88
C ARG A 194 4.37 -2.31 -10.80
N LYS A 195 3.69 -2.46 -11.95
CA LYS A 195 3.39 -1.34 -12.85
C LYS A 195 2.48 -0.34 -12.15
N LEU A 196 1.41 -0.80 -11.49
CA LEU A 196 0.50 0.07 -10.74
C LEU A 196 1.22 0.89 -9.68
N THR A 197 2.12 0.28 -8.90
CA THR A 197 2.84 0.98 -7.83
C THR A 197 3.85 2.03 -8.33
N LYS A 198 4.25 1.97 -9.61
CA LYS A 198 5.18 2.92 -10.22
C LYS A 198 4.49 4.12 -10.89
N LEU A 199 3.19 4.00 -11.20
CA LEU A 199 2.43 5.09 -11.83
C LEU A 199 2.07 6.17 -10.81
N THR A 200 1.69 7.37 -11.24
CA THR A 200 1.04 8.39 -10.41
C THR A 200 -0.47 8.11 -10.29
N GLY A 201 -1.21 8.85 -9.46
CA GLY A 201 -2.68 8.75 -9.39
C GLY A 201 -3.35 8.90 -10.77
N GLU A 202 -2.97 9.94 -11.52
CA GLU A 202 -3.41 10.17 -12.91
C GLU A 202 -2.99 9.05 -13.87
N GLY A 203 -1.77 8.53 -13.71
CA GLY A 203 -1.28 7.40 -14.49
C GLY A 203 -2.09 6.12 -14.27
N ILE A 204 -2.56 5.88 -13.05
CA ILE A 204 -3.46 4.75 -12.74
C ILE A 204 -4.86 5.01 -13.32
N ALA A 205 -5.36 6.24 -13.23
CA ALA A 205 -6.66 6.63 -13.77
C ALA A 205 -6.73 6.48 -15.29
N SER A 206 -5.68 6.83 -16.02
CA SER A 206 -5.58 6.74 -17.47
C SER A 206 -5.22 5.34 -18.00
N LEU A 207 -4.83 4.40 -17.13
CA LEU A 207 -4.41 3.07 -17.55
C LEU A 207 -5.56 2.31 -18.26
N PRO A 208 -5.37 1.83 -19.50
CA PRO A 208 -6.38 1.03 -20.21
C PRO A 208 -6.48 -0.38 -19.60
N ILE A 209 -7.21 -0.49 -18.49
CA ILE A 209 -7.30 -1.70 -17.67
C ILE A 209 -7.83 -2.90 -18.47
N HIS A 210 -8.72 -2.66 -19.44
CA HIS A 210 -9.24 -3.69 -20.33
C HIS A 210 -8.15 -4.35 -21.17
N ARG A 211 -7.22 -3.58 -21.73
CA ARG A 211 -6.08 -4.11 -22.48
C ARG A 211 -5.14 -4.90 -21.59
N ALA A 212 -4.95 -4.46 -20.34
CA ALA A 212 -4.05 -5.12 -19.40
C ALA A 212 -4.56 -6.51 -18.99
N TRP A 213 -5.84 -6.63 -18.61
CA TRP A 213 -6.39 -7.93 -18.26
C TRP A 213 -6.61 -8.81 -19.50
N ALA A 214 -7.02 -8.25 -20.64
CA ALA A 214 -7.21 -9.03 -21.88
C ALA A 214 -5.89 -9.61 -22.40
N ARG A 215 -4.80 -8.82 -22.36
CA ARG A 215 -3.46 -9.29 -22.71
C ARG A 215 -3.00 -10.40 -21.77
N THR A 216 -3.19 -10.22 -20.46
CA THR A 216 -2.84 -11.24 -19.46
C THR A 216 -3.59 -12.55 -19.72
N TRP A 217 -4.91 -12.46 -19.92
CA TRP A 217 -5.76 -13.59 -20.26
C TRP A 217 -5.31 -14.29 -21.54
N ALA A 218 -5.06 -13.55 -22.61
CA ALA A 218 -4.64 -14.11 -23.90
C ALA A 218 -3.30 -14.84 -23.79
N ILE A 219 -2.32 -14.26 -23.09
CA ILE A 219 -1.01 -14.91 -22.89
C ILE A 219 -1.16 -16.16 -22.03
N THR A 220 -1.89 -16.10 -20.90
CA THR A 220 -2.11 -17.28 -20.04
C THR A 220 -2.81 -18.40 -20.81
N ASN A 221 -3.81 -18.06 -21.64
CA ASN A 221 -4.49 -19.05 -22.48
C ASN A 221 -3.56 -19.67 -23.52
N ALA A 222 -2.73 -18.84 -24.19
CA ALA A 222 -1.73 -19.33 -25.14
C ALA A 222 -0.69 -20.24 -24.48
N VAL A 223 -0.22 -19.89 -23.27
CA VAL A 223 0.70 -20.72 -22.48
C VAL A 223 0.04 -22.05 -22.13
N SER A 224 -1.25 -22.06 -21.76
CA SER A 224 -1.98 -23.29 -21.43
C SER A 224 -2.11 -24.25 -22.62
N ALA A 225 -2.03 -23.75 -23.85
CA ALA A 225 -2.09 -24.57 -25.05
C ALA A 225 -0.82 -25.38 -25.32
N VAL A 226 0.31 -25.08 -24.65
CA VAL A 226 1.59 -25.75 -24.91
C VAL A 226 1.51 -27.27 -24.65
N PRO A 227 0.99 -27.76 -23.50
CA PRO A 227 0.71 -29.18 -23.34
C PRO A 227 -0.61 -29.60 -24.02
N GLY A 228 -1.56 -28.67 -24.15
CA GLY A 228 -2.91 -28.91 -24.70
C GLY A 228 -2.95 -29.24 -26.19
N LEU A 229 -1.95 -28.81 -26.98
CA LEU A 229 -1.74 -29.25 -28.37
C LEU A 229 -1.58 -30.76 -28.49
N LEU A 230 -1.11 -31.43 -27.43
CA LEU A 230 -0.98 -32.89 -27.35
C LEU A 230 -2.23 -33.59 -26.77
N LEU A 231 -3.15 -32.85 -26.12
CA LEU A 231 -4.24 -33.41 -25.28
C LEU A 231 -5.66 -32.87 -25.60
N LEU A 232 -5.97 -32.63 -26.88
CA LEU A 232 -7.35 -32.45 -27.40
C LEU A 232 -8.07 -31.11 -27.12
N ALA A 233 -7.37 -29.98 -26.96
CA ALA A 233 -7.97 -28.63 -26.85
C ALA A 233 -8.92 -28.34 -25.66
N VAL A 234 -9.29 -29.36 -24.85
CA VAL A 234 -10.08 -29.19 -23.62
C VAL A 234 -9.40 -28.25 -22.62
N PRO A 235 -8.08 -28.34 -22.35
CA PRO A 235 -7.45 -27.47 -21.35
C PRO A 235 -7.52 -25.98 -21.70
N PRO A 236 -7.19 -25.53 -22.94
CA PRO A 236 -7.33 -24.12 -23.31
C PRO A 236 -8.75 -23.54 -23.15
N VAL A 237 -9.79 -24.29 -23.54
CA VAL A 237 -11.18 -23.80 -23.40
C VAL A 237 -11.52 -23.60 -21.93
N LEU A 238 -11.17 -24.56 -21.06
CA LEU A 238 -11.42 -24.46 -19.63
C LEU A 238 -10.62 -23.32 -18.99
N THR A 239 -9.34 -23.17 -19.35
CA THR A 239 -8.48 -22.06 -18.90
C THR A 239 -9.03 -20.70 -19.36
N ALA A 240 -9.52 -20.60 -20.60
CA ALA A 240 -10.11 -19.38 -21.14
C ALA A 240 -11.36 -18.95 -20.34
N ILE A 241 -12.31 -19.87 -20.10
CA ILE A 241 -13.54 -19.59 -19.35
C ILE A 241 -13.20 -19.20 -17.91
N THR A 242 -12.32 -19.97 -17.26
CA THR A 242 -11.94 -19.73 -15.86
C THR A 242 -11.22 -18.39 -15.72
N GLY A 243 -10.31 -18.08 -16.65
CA GLY A 243 -9.60 -16.80 -16.67
C GLY A 243 -10.55 -15.61 -16.84
N LEU A 244 -11.56 -15.70 -17.70
CA LEU A 244 -12.57 -14.65 -17.85
C LEU A 244 -13.38 -14.43 -16.57
N ALA A 245 -13.63 -15.48 -15.78
CA ALA A 245 -14.41 -15.39 -14.56
C ALA A 245 -13.74 -14.55 -13.46
N PHE A 246 -12.40 -14.52 -13.38
CA PHE A 246 -11.72 -13.83 -12.27
C PHE A 246 -10.63 -12.81 -12.65
N ILE A 247 -9.94 -12.95 -13.78
CA ILE A 247 -8.84 -12.03 -14.15
C ILE A 247 -9.34 -10.58 -14.29
N PRO A 248 -10.46 -10.28 -14.98
CA PRO A 248 -10.96 -8.90 -15.08
C PRO A 248 -11.26 -8.31 -13.70
N PHE A 249 -11.94 -9.08 -12.84
CA PHE A 249 -12.30 -8.64 -11.50
C PHE A 249 -11.06 -8.35 -10.65
N MET A 250 -10.10 -9.27 -10.63
CA MET A 250 -8.85 -9.15 -9.89
C MET A 250 -8.08 -7.86 -10.27
N PHE A 251 -7.96 -7.57 -11.57
CA PHE A 251 -7.25 -6.39 -12.08
C PHE A 251 -8.00 -5.09 -11.77
N VAL A 252 -9.31 -5.04 -12.01
CA VAL A 252 -10.15 -3.86 -11.77
C VAL A 252 -10.22 -3.54 -10.28
N PHE A 253 -10.43 -4.55 -9.43
CA PHE A 253 -10.47 -4.39 -7.99
C PHE A 253 -9.15 -3.82 -7.45
N MET A 254 -8.01 -4.39 -7.89
CA MET A 254 -6.70 -3.92 -7.44
C MET A 254 -6.42 -2.47 -7.85
N ARG A 255 -6.79 -2.09 -9.08
CA ARG A 255 -6.67 -0.70 -9.56
C ARG A 255 -7.50 0.26 -8.70
N ARG A 256 -8.81 -0.02 -8.54
CA ARG A 256 -9.73 0.84 -7.77
C ARG A 256 -9.27 1.00 -6.32
N ARG A 257 -8.85 -0.10 -5.69
CA ARG A 257 -8.31 -0.10 -4.34
C ARG A 257 -7.12 0.85 -4.22
N LEU A 258 -6.14 0.71 -5.12
CA LEU A 258 -4.92 1.51 -5.06
C LEU A 258 -5.21 3.00 -5.28
N MET A 259 -6.12 3.34 -6.20
CA MET A 259 -6.58 4.71 -6.40
C MET A 259 -7.19 5.30 -5.13
N ASN A 260 -8.12 4.57 -4.48
CA ASN A 260 -8.79 5.04 -3.28
C ASN A 260 -7.84 5.20 -2.08
N GLU A 261 -6.83 4.33 -1.97
CA GLU A 261 -5.81 4.44 -0.92
C GLU A 261 -4.89 5.63 -1.16
N ARG A 262 -4.46 5.86 -2.40
CA ARG A 262 -3.57 6.98 -2.73
C ARG A 262 -4.26 8.32 -2.66
N SER A 263 -5.50 8.43 -3.14
CA SER A 263 -6.26 9.68 -3.02
C SER A 263 -6.49 10.06 -1.56
N ALA A 264 -6.63 9.10 -0.65
CA ALA A 264 -6.71 9.36 0.78
C ALA A 264 -5.40 9.88 1.39
N ILE A 265 -4.25 9.44 0.86
CA ILE A 265 -2.91 9.88 1.26
C ILE A 265 -2.65 11.27 0.70
N GLU A 266 -2.93 11.50 -0.59
CA GLU A 266 -2.79 12.78 -1.28
C GLU A 266 -3.63 13.88 -0.60
N LEU A 267 -4.91 13.60 -0.28
CA LEU A 267 -5.75 14.55 0.46
C LEU A 267 -5.18 14.91 1.84
N ALA A 268 -4.50 13.98 2.51
CA ALA A 268 -3.87 14.25 3.79
C ALA A 268 -2.61 15.12 3.64
N GLU A 269 -1.85 14.90 2.58
CA GLU A 269 -0.68 15.71 2.23
C GLU A 269 -1.09 17.13 1.83
N GLU A 270 -2.10 17.28 0.97
CA GLU A 270 -2.65 18.56 0.53
C GLU A 270 -3.21 19.37 1.70
N ALA A 271 -4.00 18.74 2.57
CA ALA A 271 -4.54 19.41 3.76
C ALA A 271 -3.42 19.96 4.67
N THR A 272 -2.36 19.18 4.85
CA THR A 272 -1.19 19.57 5.66
C THR A 272 -0.45 20.74 5.02
N THR A 273 -0.16 20.68 3.72
CA THR A 273 0.53 21.74 2.99
C THR A 273 -0.28 23.04 2.95
N ALA A 274 -1.59 22.94 2.67
CA ALA A 274 -2.48 24.10 2.62
C ALA A 274 -2.57 24.80 3.98
N ARG A 275 -2.63 24.04 5.08
CA ARG A 275 -2.71 24.62 6.42
C ARG A 275 -1.42 25.31 6.84
N ILE A 276 -0.25 24.73 6.53
CA ILE A 276 1.05 25.37 6.76
C ILE A 276 1.17 26.67 5.97
N ALA A 277 0.76 26.67 4.68
CA ALA A 277 0.83 27.85 3.84
C ALA A 277 -0.08 29.00 4.34
N ALA A 278 -1.28 28.67 4.82
CA ALA A 278 -2.22 29.65 5.37
C ALA A 278 -1.68 30.31 6.65
N ASP A 279 -1.07 29.53 7.56
CA ASP A 279 -0.48 30.04 8.79
C ASP A 279 0.75 30.91 8.52
N ALA A 280 1.61 30.49 7.59
CA ALA A 280 2.74 31.31 7.14
C ALA A 280 2.27 32.65 6.56
N GLY A 281 1.18 32.65 5.78
CA GLY A 281 0.56 33.88 5.26
C GLY A 281 0.07 34.81 6.38
N ALA A 282 -0.64 34.27 7.37
CA ALA A 282 -1.13 35.04 8.52
C ALA A 282 0.02 35.62 9.37
N GLN A 283 1.10 34.86 9.56
CA GLN A 283 2.30 35.35 10.26
C GLN A 283 2.97 36.49 9.50
N LEU A 284 3.06 36.41 8.17
CA LEU A 284 3.64 37.48 7.34
C LEU A 284 2.79 38.76 7.37
N GLU A 285 1.46 38.62 7.34
CA GLU A 285 0.53 39.76 7.47
C GLU A 285 0.66 40.42 8.84
N ALA A 286 0.68 39.63 9.93
CA ALA A 286 0.90 40.14 11.27
C ALA A 286 2.24 40.88 11.43
N LEU A 287 3.32 40.40 10.79
CA LEU A 287 4.62 41.08 10.77
C LEU A 287 4.62 42.36 9.92
N ALA A 288 3.75 42.46 8.92
CA ALA A 288 3.59 43.67 8.11
C ALA A 288 2.85 44.78 8.87
N GLU A 289 1.98 44.42 9.81
CA GLU A 289 1.26 45.37 10.68
C GLU A 289 2.13 45.90 11.84
N VAL A 290 3.27 45.26 12.14
CA VAL A 290 4.20 45.77 13.15
C VAL A 290 4.81 47.09 12.69
N ASP A 291 4.61 48.15 13.47
CA ASP A 291 5.30 49.42 13.24
C ASP A 291 6.80 49.27 13.57
N TRP A 292 7.58 48.95 12.52
CA TRP A 292 9.02 48.80 12.63
C TRP A 292 9.72 50.08 13.10
N ALA A 293 9.10 51.27 13.00
CA ALA A 293 9.67 52.50 13.54
C ALA A 293 9.66 52.51 15.07
N GLU A 294 8.64 51.92 15.69
CA GLU A 294 8.54 51.76 17.14
C GLU A 294 9.51 50.67 17.65
N VAL A 295 9.68 49.58 16.88
CA VAL A 295 10.63 48.50 17.20
C VAL A 295 12.10 48.91 16.99
N ALA A 296 12.37 49.76 15.99
CA ALA A 296 13.71 50.23 15.67
C ALA A 296 14.17 51.41 16.55
N ALA A 297 13.27 52.06 17.30
CA ALA A 297 13.63 53.09 18.26
C ALA A 297 14.42 52.44 19.41
N PRO A 298 15.76 52.56 19.45
CA PRO A 298 16.49 52.06 20.59
C PRO A 298 16.02 52.87 21.80
N GLU A 299 15.87 52.22 22.95
CA GLU A 299 15.66 52.89 24.22
C GLU A 299 16.75 53.96 24.44
N ALA A 300 16.49 55.16 23.96
CA ALA A 300 17.25 56.37 24.18
C ALA A 300 17.20 56.93 25.62
N PRO A 301 16.45 56.40 26.62
CA PRO A 301 16.56 56.90 27.98
C PRO A 301 17.95 56.68 28.59
N ALA A 302 18.62 55.55 28.33
CA ALA A 302 19.88 55.21 28.98
C ALA A 302 21.10 55.99 28.44
N LEU A 303 21.10 56.35 27.15
CA LEU A 303 22.17 57.17 26.55
C LEU A 303 22.03 58.67 26.87
N ARG A 304 20.87 59.13 27.33
CA ARG A 304 20.72 60.51 27.85
C ARG A 304 21.29 60.68 29.26
N ALA A 305 21.29 59.62 30.08
CA ALA A 305 21.82 59.67 31.45
C ALA A 305 23.36 59.65 31.53
N LEU A 306 24.07 59.30 30.45
CA LEU A 306 25.54 59.29 30.37
C LEU A 306 26.14 60.53 29.68
N ARG A 307 25.30 61.53 29.34
CA ARG A 307 25.73 62.80 28.72
C ARG A 307 25.53 64.03 29.62
N GLY A 308 25.24 63.85 30.90
CA GLY A 308 25.22 64.92 31.92
C GLY A 308 26.16 64.57 33.06
#